data_AF-A0AB39MWC7-F1
#
_entry.id   AF-A0AB39MWC7-F1
#
_cell.length_a   1.000
_cell.length_b   1.000
_cell.length_c   1.000
_cell.angle_alpha   90.00
_cell.angle_beta   90.00
_cell.angle_gamma   90.00
#
_symmetry.space_group_name_H-M   'P 1'
#
loop_
_entity.id
_entity.type
_entity.pdbx_description
1 polymer ?
#
loop_
_entity_poly.entity_id
_entity_poly.type
_entity_poly.pdbx_seq_one_letter_code
_entity_poly.pdbx_strand_id
1 'polypeptide(L)'
;MTPVSQAVPLRADCIADSAGGLTFDVTAVVATEAAHLVLRHREGDEEVTLPLTPATTGRLRAALPSSVALPEGHWDAYASVTEEESDHRLAPGDMDVHPSASRVPYETRQGNLSVESRVPATLLGALPSP
;
A
#
# COMPACT_ATOMS: atom_id res chain seq x y z
N MET A 1 -22.73 -15.04 22.97
CA MET A 1 -22.49 -13.88 22.08
C MET A 1 -21.11 -13.36 22.40
N THR A 2 -20.12 -13.76 21.61
CA THR A 2 -18.75 -13.23 21.68
C THR A 2 -18.81 -11.76 21.25
N PRO A 3 -18.19 -10.81 21.95
CA PRO A 3 -18.05 -9.48 21.40
C PRO A 3 -17.24 -9.63 20.11
N VAL A 4 -17.86 -9.33 18.98
CA VAL A 4 -17.12 -8.89 17.80
C VAL A 4 -16.43 -7.62 18.27
N SER A 5 -15.17 -7.74 18.71
CA SER A 5 -14.27 -6.60 18.73
C SER A 5 -14.23 -6.13 17.28
N GLN A 6 -15.09 -5.18 16.96
CA GLN A 6 -14.97 -4.36 15.76
C GLN A 6 -13.71 -3.53 16.00
N ALA A 7 -12.56 -4.18 15.91
CA ALA A 7 -11.29 -3.52 15.75
C ALA A 7 -11.52 -2.64 14.53
N VAL A 8 -11.57 -1.32 14.77
CA VAL A 8 -11.75 -0.36 13.69
C VAL A 8 -10.66 -0.70 12.67
N PRO A 9 -11.02 -1.01 11.41
CA PRO A 9 -10.04 -1.45 10.45
C PRO A 9 -8.98 -0.36 10.32
N LEU A 10 -7.70 -0.75 10.38
CA LEU A 10 -6.61 0.18 10.16
C LEU A 10 -6.79 0.81 8.78
N ARG A 11 -6.86 2.14 8.72
CA ARG A 11 -7.04 2.86 7.46
C ARG A 11 -5.71 3.43 6.99
N ALA A 12 -5.49 3.38 5.69
CA ALA A 12 -4.34 4.00 5.06
C ALA A 12 -4.79 4.99 3.98
N ASP A 13 -4.41 6.25 4.17
CA ASP A 13 -4.53 7.28 3.15
C ASP A 13 -3.37 7.08 2.15
N CYS A 14 -3.66 7.09 0.85
CA CYS A 14 -2.68 6.77 -0.18
C CYS A 14 -2.46 7.96 -1.10
N ILE A 15 -1.20 8.26 -1.39
CA ILE A 15 -0.80 9.33 -2.30
C ILE A 15 0.09 8.74 -3.38
N ALA A 16 -0.39 8.68 -4.61
CA ALA A 16 0.36 8.16 -5.75
C ALA A 16 0.79 9.31 -6.67
N ASP A 17 2.09 9.46 -6.90
CA ASP A 17 2.63 10.52 -7.73
C ASP A 17 2.93 10.07 -9.16
N SER A 18 3.16 11.03 -10.05
CA SER A 18 3.49 10.78 -11.47
C SER A 18 4.88 10.18 -11.69
N ALA A 19 5.79 10.26 -10.71
CA ALA A 19 7.12 9.66 -10.79
C ALA A 19 7.10 8.16 -10.44
N GLY A 20 5.94 7.63 -10.03
CA GLY A 20 5.76 6.24 -9.61
C GLY A 20 6.05 6.01 -8.13
N GLY A 21 6.19 7.08 -7.34
CA GLY A 21 6.18 6.99 -5.89
C GLY A 21 4.77 6.76 -5.36
N LEU A 22 4.68 6.00 -4.28
CA LEU A 22 3.43 5.75 -3.56
C LEU A 22 3.69 5.90 -2.07
N THR A 23 2.93 6.76 -1.41
CA THR A 23 3.01 6.97 0.03
C THR A 23 1.74 6.45 0.69
N PHE A 24 1.91 5.80 1.84
CA PHE A 24 0.83 5.28 2.67
C PHE A 24 0.88 5.95 4.04
N ASP A 25 -0.16 6.69 4.40
CA ASP A 25 -0.37 7.28 5.70
C ASP A 25 -1.37 6.42 6.50
N VAL A 26 -0.84 5.54 7.33
CA VAL A 26 -1.61 4.60 8.15
C VAL A 26 -2.04 5.27 9.45
N THR A 27 -3.34 5.31 9.71
CA THR A 27 -3.89 5.77 10.99
C THR A 27 -3.87 4.61 11.98
N ALA A 28 -3.03 4.69 13.00
CA ALA A 28 -2.87 3.66 14.03
C ALA A 28 -2.91 4.31 15.44
N VAL A 29 -3.75 3.76 16.32
CA VAL A 29 -3.92 4.28 17.69
C VAL A 29 -2.72 3.90 18.58
N VAL A 30 -2.11 2.74 18.33
CA VAL A 30 -0.92 2.25 19.01
C VAL A 30 -0.04 1.55 17.97
N ALA A 31 1.22 1.93 17.87
CA ALA A 31 2.19 1.31 16.99
C ALA A 31 3.56 1.28 17.67
N THR A 32 4.30 0.19 17.49
CA THR A 32 5.68 0.08 17.98
C THR A 32 6.65 0.71 16.98
N GLU A 33 7.89 0.95 17.43
CA GLU A 33 8.97 1.42 16.55
C GLU A 33 9.36 0.39 15.47
N ALA A 34 8.85 -0.84 15.57
CA ALA A 34 9.05 -1.94 14.64
C ALA A 34 7.84 -2.16 13.71
N ALA A 35 7.03 -1.12 13.46
CA ALA A 35 5.90 -1.24 12.54
C ALA A 35 6.39 -1.30 11.08
N HIS A 36 5.78 -2.18 10.28
CA HIS A 36 6.09 -2.34 8.85
C HIS A 36 4.81 -2.46 8.02
N LEU A 37 4.85 -1.89 6.82
CA LEU A 37 3.85 -2.08 5.78
C LEU A 37 4.34 -3.18 4.84
N VAL A 38 3.49 -4.16 4.56
CA VAL A 38 3.80 -5.30 3.71
C VAL A 38 2.86 -5.29 2.51
N LEU A 39 3.44 -5.25 1.31
CA LEU A 39 2.72 -5.40 0.05
C LEU A 39 2.96 -6.81 -0.48
N ARG A 40 1.91 -7.61 -0.59
CA ARG A 40 2.00 -9.00 -1.10
C ARG A 40 1.45 -9.09 -2.51
N HIS A 41 2.22 -9.64 -3.44
CA HIS A 41 1.72 -9.90 -4.78
C HIS A 41 0.62 -10.96 -4.72
N ARG A 42 -0.49 -10.71 -5.40
CA ARG A 42 -1.66 -11.59 -5.33
C ARG A 42 -1.51 -12.85 -6.17
N GLU A 43 -0.74 -12.77 -7.25
CA GLU A 43 -0.57 -13.83 -8.25
C GLU A 43 0.82 -14.50 -8.15
N GLY A 44 1.62 -14.17 -7.14
CA GLY A 44 2.97 -14.72 -6.96
C GLY A 44 3.43 -14.67 -5.51
N ASP A 45 4.66 -15.10 -5.25
CA ASP A 45 5.26 -15.15 -3.90
C ASP A 45 6.08 -13.90 -3.55
N GLU A 46 5.97 -12.85 -4.36
CA GLU A 46 6.71 -11.61 -4.17
C GLU A 46 6.08 -10.74 -3.08
N GLU A 47 6.92 -10.21 -2.19
CA GLU A 47 6.51 -9.36 -1.08
C GLU A 47 7.48 -8.18 -0.95
N VAL A 48 6.94 -7.00 -0.68
CA VAL A 48 7.71 -5.78 -0.43
C VAL A 48 7.37 -5.26 0.95
N THR A 49 8.38 -5.22 1.81
CA THR A 49 8.26 -4.69 3.18
C THR A 49 8.86 -3.31 3.27
N LEU A 50 8.09 -2.37 3.81
CA LEU A 50 8.45 -0.98 3.96
C LEU A 50 8.38 -0.60 5.45
N PRO A 51 9.35 0.14 5.98
CA PRO A 51 9.27 0.62 7.35
C PRO A 51 8.13 1.64 7.50
N LEU A 52 7.32 1.48 8.54
CA LEU A 52 6.33 2.48 8.93
C LEU A 52 6.97 3.46 9.91
N THR A 53 7.28 4.65 9.41
CA THR A 53 7.89 5.71 10.21
C THR A 53 6.83 6.60 10.84
N PRO A 54 6.95 7.00 12.11
CA PRO A 54 6.01 7.96 12.72
C PRO A 54 6.05 9.29 11.97
N ALA A 55 4.93 9.69 11.35
CA ALA A 55 4.82 10.97 10.65
C ALA A 55 4.24 12.05 11.55
N THR A 56 3.16 11.73 12.28
CA THR A 56 2.51 12.62 13.25
C THR A 56 1.90 11.80 14.38
N THR A 57 1.38 12.44 15.43
CA THR A 57 0.72 11.75 16.54
C THR A 57 -0.45 10.88 16.03
N GLY A 58 -0.32 9.55 16.16
CA GLY A 58 -1.34 8.59 15.72
C GLY A 58 -1.32 8.27 14.21
N ARG A 59 -0.28 8.69 13.48
CA ARG A 59 -0.12 8.38 12.05
C ARG A 59 1.29 7.89 11.74
N LEU A 60 1.34 6.79 11.02
CA LEU A 60 2.56 6.21 10.47
C LEU A 60 2.59 6.43 8.98
N ARG A 61 3.79 6.60 8.42
CA ARG A 61 4.00 6.76 6.99
C ARG A 61 4.99 5.73 6.49
N ALA A 62 4.59 5.01 5.46
CA ALA A 62 5.47 4.21 4.62
C ALA A 62 5.57 4.88 3.25
N ALA A 63 6.80 5.02 2.76
CA ALA A 63 7.05 5.52 1.41
C ALA A 63 7.58 4.38 0.56
N LEU A 64 6.90 4.12 -0.56
CA LEU A 64 7.36 3.25 -1.63
C LEU A 64 7.94 4.14 -2.74
N PRO A 65 9.25 4.40 -2.73
CA PRO A 65 9.87 5.18 -3.80
C PRO A 65 9.83 4.41 -5.12
N SER A 66 9.92 5.14 -6.23
CA SER A 66 9.97 4.56 -7.58
C SER A 66 11.20 3.65 -7.81
N SER A 67 12.24 3.78 -6.97
CA SER A 67 13.44 2.94 -6.99
C SER A 67 13.19 1.51 -6.51
N VAL A 68 12.16 1.28 -5.67
CA VAL A 68 11.79 -0.07 -5.24
C VAL A 68 11.05 -0.73 -6.39
N ALA A 69 11.52 -1.89 -6.84
CA ALA A 69 10.85 -2.66 -7.88
C ALA A 69 9.53 -3.21 -7.34
N LEU A 70 8.44 -2.89 -8.03
CA LEU A 70 7.12 -3.45 -7.76
C LEU A 70 6.60 -4.04 -9.08
N PRO A 71 6.79 -5.36 -9.32
CA PRO A 71 6.32 -6.04 -10.52
C PRO A 71 4.88 -5.71 -10.86
N GLU A 72 4.54 -5.78 -12.15
CA GLU A 72 3.17 -5.55 -12.59
C GLU A 72 2.20 -6.55 -11.97
N GLY A 73 1.03 -6.06 -11.60
CA GLY A 73 -0.03 -6.89 -11.04
C GLY A 73 -0.71 -6.25 -9.85
N HIS A 74 -1.40 -7.09 -9.09
CA HIS A 74 -2.20 -6.67 -7.94
C HIS A 74 -1.47 -7.01 -6.66
N TRP A 75 -1.34 -6.01 -5.78
CA TRP A 75 -0.63 -6.09 -4.52
C TRP A 75 -1.59 -5.82 -3.38
N ASP A 76 -1.66 -6.74 -2.44
CA ASP A 76 -2.48 -6.60 -1.25
C ASP A 76 -1.71 -5.90 -0.15
N ALA A 77 -2.31 -4.86 0.45
CA ALA A 77 -1.67 -4.06 1.47
C ALA A 77 -2.02 -4.55 2.88
N TYR A 78 -0.97 -4.80 3.66
CA TYR A 78 -1.05 -5.23 5.04
C TYR A 78 -0.17 -4.36 5.93
N ALA A 79 -0.55 -4.18 7.19
CA ALA A 79 0.27 -3.53 8.19
C ALA A 79 0.52 -4.46 9.37
N SER A 80 1.78 -4.57 9.77
CA SER A 80 2.20 -5.15 11.03
C SER A 80 2.61 -3.99 11.95
N VAL A 81 1.76 -3.66 12.92
CA VAL A 81 1.98 -2.52 13.84
C VAL A 81 2.63 -2.90 15.17
N THR A 82 2.67 -4.20 15.47
CA THR A 82 3.32 -4.78 16.64
C THR A 82 3.99 -6.09 16.25
N GLU A 83 5.10 -6.46 16.89
CA GLU A 83 5.86 -7.69 16.54
C GLU A 83 5.10 -8.99 16.83
N GLU A 84 4.11 -8.94 17.72
CA GLU A 84 3.30 -10.10 18.13
C GLU A 84 2.01 -10.25 17.32
N GLU A 85 1.59 -9.22 16.57
CA GLU A 85 0.36 -9.29 15.77
C GLU A 85 0.62 -9.70 14.33
N SER A 86 -0.24 -10.60 13.85
CA SER A 86 -0.34 -10.97 12.45
C SER A 86 -0.61 -9.75 11.56
N ASP A 87 -0.18 -9.85 10.30
CA ASP A 87 -0.42 -8.83 9.28
C ASP A 87 -1.91 -8.48 9.16
N HIS A 88 -2.26 -7.24 9.46
CA HIS A 88 -3.63 -6.75 9.37
C HIS A 88 -3.89 -6.14 7.99
N ARG A 89 -4.98 -6.57 7.34
CA ARG A 89 -5.44 -5.95 6.09
C ARG A 89 -5.79 -4.48 6.34
N LEU A 90 -5.22 -3.60 5.54
CA LEU A 90 -5.57 -2.19 5.57
C LEU A 90 -6.88 -1.96 4.84
N ALA A 91 -7.72 -1.08 5.38
CA ALA A 91 -8.83 -0.49 4.65
C ALA A 91 -8.35 0.80 3.95
N PRO A 92 -8.90 1.13 2.78
CA PRO A 92 -8.60 2.38 2.12
C PRO A 92 -9.15 3.56 2.94
N GLY A 93 -8.34 4.60 3.05
CA GLY A 93 -8.73 5.94 3.50
C GLY A 93 -8.94 6.88 2.31
N ASP A 94 -8.41 8.08 2.40
CA ASP A 94 -8.35 9.02 1.28
C ASP A 94 -7.33 8.54 0.23
N MET A 95 -7.69 8.63 -1.05
CA MET A 95 -6.83 8.22 -2.17
C MET A 95 -6.60 9.41 -3.10
N ASP A 96 -5.40 9.98 -3.04
CA ASP A 96 -4.94 11.02 -3.95
C ASP A 96 -4.03 10.40 -5.01
N VAL A 97 -4.60 10.10 -6.18
CA VAL A 97 -3.92 9.36 -7.24
C VAL A 97 -3.72 10.27 -8.44
N HIS A 98 -2.47 10.56 -8.77
CA HIS A 98 -2.16 11.28 -9.99
C HIS A 98 -2.60 10.47 -11.23
N PRO A 99 -3.22 11.08 -12.26
CA PRO A 99 -3.72 10.36 -13.43
C PRO A 99 -2.67 9.56 -14.21
N SER A 100 -1.41 9.95 -14.10
CA SER A 100 -0.25 9.30 -14.72
C SER A 100 0.54 8.38 -13.78
N ALA A 101 0.02 8.13 -12.57
CA ALA A 101 0.67 7.21 -11.64
C ALA A 101 0.70 5.80 -12.21
N SER A 102 1.87 5.17 -12.18
CA SER A 102 2.03 3.75 -12.55
C SER A 102 1.56 2.81 -11.45
N ARG A 103 1.44 3.29 -10.20
CA ARG A 103 1.00 2.53 -9.03
C ARG A 103 -0.29 3.14 -8.52
N VAL A 104 -1.39 2.41 -8.64
CA VAL A 104 -2.72 2.92 -8.36
C VAL A 104 -3.30 2.18 -7.15
N PRO A 105 -3.44 2.83 -5.98
CA PRO A 105 -4.20 2.25 -4.87
C PRO A 105 -5.69 2.16 -5.24
N TYR A 106 -6.34 1.08 -4.81
CA TYR A 106 -7.77 0.87 -5.03
C TYR A 106 -8.40 0.06 -3.90
N GLU A 107 -9.70 0.24 -3.73
CA GLU A 107 -10.51 -0.56 -2.82
C GLU A 107 -10.94 -1.87 -3.49
N THR A 108 -10.65 -2.99 -2.84
CA THR A 108 -11.18 -4.30 -3.24
C THR A 108 -12.65 -4.43 -2.85
N ARG A 109 -13.38 -5.34 -3.49
CA ARG A 109 -14.77 -5.67 -3.10
C ARG A 109 -14.96 -6.06 -1.63
N GLN A 110 -13.89 -6.43 -0.94
CA GLN A 110 -13.92 -6.83 0.46
C GLN A 110 -13.69 -5.65 1.41
N GLY A 111 -13.52 -4.42 0.89
CA GLY A 111 -13.20 -3.23 1.68
C GLY A 111 -11.73 -3.14 2.08
N ASN A 112 -10.86 -3.94 1.47
CA ASN A 112 -9.41 -3.92 1.73
C ASN A 112 -8.69 -3.08 0.68
N LEU A 113 -7.61 -2.43 1.10
CA LEU A 113 -6.69 -1.69 0.26
C LEU A 113 -5.78 -2.65 -0.50
N SER A 114 -5.72 -2.44 -1.81
CA SER A 114 -4.75 -3.08 -2.69
C SER A 114 -4.17 -2.03 -3.63
N VAL A 115 -3.05 -2.35 -4.27
CA VAL A 115 -2.33 -1.49 -5.20
C VAL A 115 -2.17 -2.23 -6.51
N GLU A 116 -2.51 -1.57 -7.60
CA GLU A 116 -2.24 -2.07 -8.94
C GLU A 116 -0.94 -1.43 -9.42
N SER A 117 0.07 -2.26 -9.66
CA SER A 117 1.29 -1.82 -10.34
C SER A 117 1.13 -2.06 -11.83
N ARG A 118 1.30 -1.01 -12.62
CA ARG A 118 1.23 -1.03 -14.08
C ARG A 118 2.59 -0.62 -14.64
N VAL A 119 2.98 -1.18 -15.78
CA VAL A 119 4.08 -0.64 -16.55
C VAL A 119 3.74 0.79 -16.96
N PRO A 120 4.68 1.73 -16.83
CA PRO A 120 4.51 3.04 -17.42
C PRO A 120 4.29 2.87 -18.92
N ALA A 121 3.21 3.48 -19.44
CA ALA A 121 2.81 3.40 -20.85
C ALA A 121 3.94 3.82 -21.83
N THR A 122 4.98 4.50 -21.34
CA THR A 122 6.19 4.86 -22.07
C THR A 122 6.90 3.66 -22.70
N LEU A 123 6.75 2.44 -22.19
CA LEU A 123 7.36 1.25 -22.83
C LEU A 123 6.55 0.72 -24.03
N LEU A 124 5.27 1.08 -24.15
CA LEU A 124 4.38 0.60 -25.21
C LEU A 124 4.48 1.39 -26.53
N GLY A 125 5.20 2.53 -26.52
CA GLY A 125 5.38 3.41 -27.68
C GLY A 125 6.61 3.12 -28.55
N ALA A 126 7.48 2.19 -28.16
CA ALA A 126 8.70 1.86 -28.89
C ALA A 126 8.54 0.60 -29.77
N LEU A 127 7.47 0.53 -30.56
CA LEU A 127 7.46 -0.34 -31.74
C LEU A 127 7.94 0.50 -32.94
N PRO A 128 9.09 0.19 -33.56
CA PRO A 128 9.41 0.80 -34.84
C PRO A 128 8.32 0.40 -35.84
N SER A 129 7.68 1.40 -36.45
CA SER A 129 6.79 1.17 -37.59
C SER A 129 7.60 0.58 -38.76
N PRO A 130 6.99 -0.29 -39.59
CA PRO A 130 7.70 -1.09 -40.60
C PRO A 130 8.39 -0.28 -41.70
#